data_AF-A0AAV1URU0-F1
#
_entry.id   AF-A0AAV1URU0-F1
#
_cell.length_a   1.000
_cell.length_b   1.000
_cell.length_c   1.000
_cell.angle_alpha   90.00
_cell.angle_beta   90.00
_cell.angle_gamma   90.00
#
_symmetry.space_group_name_H-M   'P 1'
#
loop_
_entity.id
_entity.type
_entity.pdbx_description
1 polymer ?
#
loop_
_entity_poly.entity_id
_entity_poly.type
_entity_poly.pdbx_seq_one_letter_code
_entity_poly.pdbx_strand_id
1 'polypeptide(L)'
;MSSDEGEIRAEMETKLKLQNSLFDAEWLDVTKLMSTAAKELKVGQLIHEDDFKLFDCMSAMELMDPMMDSGMLVDGVPIQSISARLESGSVLLEFSSARDVLATLDELFCCETGWLHGLPLAQSLLTSVYLHRDPLNALWSQLIKPLESLVAGDADVRDILKKNVGNSAKDTLLLVMCTVILATLKTADLIRNVALRADIYEEEDFSPGSGFNAGVLMRISVETLDTMLQITQERLETLVEQHKAASSQKSSKRSTTKRQVAYR
;
A
#
# COMPACT_ATOMS: atom_id res chain seq x y z
N MET A 1 -25.00 11.96 -28.17
CA MET A 1 -23.71 12.70 -28.09
C MET A 1 -23.77 13.94 -27.22
N SER A 2 -24.95 14.49 -26.85
CA SER A 2 -25.03 15.69 -25.96
C SER A 2 -25.33 15.40 -24.49
N SER A 3 -25.52 14.12 -24.09
CA SER A 3 -25.77 13.73 -22.69
C SER A 3 -24.46 13.65 -21.90
N ASP A 4 -23.43 13.04 -22.48
CA ASP A 4 -22.15 12.77 -21.80
C ASP A 4 -21.37 14.06 -21.53
N GLU A 5 -21.42 15.04 -22.43
CA GLU A 5 -20.76 16.34 -22.21
C GLU A 5 -21.37 17.14 -21.06
N GLY A 6 -22.68 17.00 -20.83
CA GLY A 6 -23.37 17.65 -19.71
C GLY A 6 -23.03 17.02 -18.37
N GLU A 7 -22.87 15.70 -18.35
CA GLU A 7 -22.54 14.92 -17.17
C GLU A 7 -21.07 15.14 -16.75
N ILE A 8 -20.14 15.16 -17.71
CA ILE A 8 -18.73 15.50 -17.48
C ILE A 8 -18.56 16.92 -16.94
N ARG A 9 -19.35 17.88 -17.47
CA ARG A 9 -19.32 19.27 -17.01
C ARG A 9 -19.85 19.43 -15.58
N ALA A 10 -20.91 18.70 -15.24
CA ALA A 10 -21.46 18.67 -13.88
C ALA A 10 -20.47 18.01 -12.90
N GLU A 11 -19.80 16.92 -13.29
CA GLU A 11 -18.75 16.29 -12.47
C GLU A 11 -17.54 17.21 -12.29
N MET A 12 -17.10 17.93 -13.32
CA MET A 12 -16.04 18.94 -13.21
C MET A 12 -16.42 20.07 -12.26
N GLU A 13 -17.63 20.63 -12.37
CA GLU A 13 -18.12 21.68 -11.46
C GLU A 13 -18.20 21.20 -10.00
N THR A 14 -18.52 19.92 -9.80
CA THR A 14 -18.58 19.32 -8.47
C THR A 14 -17.18 19.07 -7.90
N LYS A 15 -16.23 18.62 -8.72
CA LYS A 15 -14.81 18.47 -8.33
C LYS A 15 -14.13 19.83 -8.06
N LEU A 16 -14.44 20.86 -8.84
CA LEU A 16 -13.98 22.24 -8.62
C LEU A 16 -14.49 22.79 -7.28
N LYS A 17 -15.75 22.51 -6.92
CA LYS A 17 -16.28 22.86 -5.59
C LYS A 17 -15.59 22.10 -4.45
N LEU A 18 -15.14 20.87 -4.68
CA LEU A 18 -14.41 20.07 -3.70
C LEU A 18 -12.96 20.55 -3.49
N GLN A 19 -12.38 21.23 -4.48
CA GLN A 19 -11.05 21.85 -4.41
C GLN A 19 -11.06 23.26 -3.76
N ASN A 20 -12.23 23.77 -3.35
CA ASN A 20 -12.31 25.07 -2.71
C ASN A 20 -11.48 25.10 -1.43
N SER A 21 -10.48 25.97 -1.45
CA SER A 21 -9.48 26.13 -0.42
C SER A 21 -10.13 26.54 0.92
N LEU A 22 -9.39 26.35 2.02
CA LEU A 22 -9.74 26.87 3.36
C LEU A 22 -9.86 28.41 3.43
N PHE A 23 -9.66 29.11 2.32
CA PHE A 23 -9.78 30.55 2.18
C PHE A 23 -11.00 30.90 1.32
N ASP A 24 -11.88 31.72 1.90
CA ASP A 24 -13.06 32.32 1.27
C ASP A 24 -12.64 33.48 0.35
N ALA A 25 -11.85 33.16 -0.67
CA ALA A 25 -11.32 34.12 -1.63
C ALA A 25 -12.21 34.19 -2.87
N GLU A 26 -12.59 35.41 -3.28
CA GLU A 26 -13.23 35.65 -4.57
C GLU A 26 -12.21 35.42 -5.70
N TRP A 27 -12.47 34.41 -6.54
CA TRP A 27 -11.64 34.12 -7.71
C TRP A 27 -12.07 34.96 -8.91
N LEU A 28 -11.12 35.67 -9.53
CA LEU A 28 -11.32 36.40 -10.78
C LEU A 28 -10.75 35.59 -11.95
N ASP A 29 -11.58 35.31 -12.96
CA ASP A 29 -11.12 34.66 -14.20
C ASP A 29 -10.29 35.62 -15.06
N VAL A 30 -8.99 35.33 -15.19
CA VAL A 30 -8.03 36.10 -15.99
C VAL A 30 -7.66 35.41 -17.31
N THR A 31 -8.34 34.33 -17.72
CA THR A 31 -7.99 33.52 -18.89
C THR A 31 -7.91 34.35 -20.18
N LYS A 32 -8.88 35.23 -20.42
CA LYS A 32 -8.91 36.10 -21.60
C LYS A 32 -7.76 37.12 -21.60
N LEU A 33 -7.45 37.67 -20.42
CA LEU A 33 -6.35 38.62 -20.25
C LEU A 33 -5.02 37.95 -20.59
N MET A 34 -4.75 36.78 -20.00
CA MET A 34 -3.54 36.01 -20.25
C MET A 34 -3.41 35.57 -21.71
N SER A 35 -4.49 35.08 -22.32
CA SER A 35 -4.49 34.68 -23.73
C SER A 35 -4.26 35.85 -24.69
N THR A 36 -4.72 37.06 -24.35
CA THR A 36 -4.49 38.27 -25.16
C THR A 36 -3.05 38.72 -25.03
N ALA A 37 -2.52 38.83 -23.81
CA ALA A 37 -1.14 39.20 -23.56
C ALA A 37 -0.14 38.22 -24.21
N ALA A 38 -0.40 36.91 -24.13
CA ALA A 38 0.44 35.90 -24.75
C ALA A 38 0.55 36.03 -26.28
N LYS A 39 -0.50 36.55 -26.97
CA LYS A 39 -0.48 36.77 -28.42
C LYS A 39 0.41 37.94 -28.85
N GLU A 40 0.74 38.85 -27.94
CA GLU A 40 1.64 39.97 -28.22
C GLU A 40 3.13 39.55 -28.20
N LEU A 41 3.43 38.39 -27.61
CA LEU A 41 4.78 37.83 -27.57
C LEU A 41 5.21 37.32 -28.96
N LYS A 42 6.43 37.68 -29.36
CA LYS A 42 7.08 37.16 -30.56
C LYS A 42 7.74 35.81 -30.25
N VAL A 43 7.96 35.02 -31.30
CA VAL A 43 8.71 33.77 -31.21
C VAL A 43 10.08 34.03 -30.57
N GLY A 44 10.41 33.25 -29.54
CA GLY A 44 11.65 33.37 -28.78
C GLY A 44 11.59 34.34 -27.59
N GLN A 45 10.45 35.00 -27.33
CA GLN A 45 10.26 35.80 -26.12
C GLN A 45 9.62 34.96 -25.01
N LEU A 46 10.10 35.13 -23.79
CA LEU A 46 9.58 34.51 -22.57
C LEU A 46 9.46 35.58 -21.49
N ILE A 47 8.31 35.63 -20.81
CA ILE A 47 8.13 36.47 -19.62
C ILE A 47 8.45 35.59 -18.41
N HIS A 48 9.43 36.00 -17.63
CA HIS A 48 9.84 35.34 -16.40
C HIS A 48 10.46 36.38 -15.44
N GLU A 49 10.65 35.99 -14.18
CA GLU A 49 11.37 36.79 -13.19
C GLU A 49 12.88 36.81 -13.48
N ASP A 50 13.61 37.84 -13.06
CA ASP A 50 15.04 38.01 -13.36
C ASP A 50 15.91 36.82 -12.88
N ASP A 51 15.51 36.16 -11.78
CA ASP A 51 16.22 35.02 -11.20
C ASP A 51 15.87 33.66 -11.83
N PHE A 52 14.95 33.63 -12.79
CA PHE A 52 14.49 32.40 -13.42
C PHE A 52 15.53 31.81 -14.37
N LYS A 53 15.84 30.52 -14.19
CA LYS A 53 16.80 29.78 -15.01
C LYS A 53 16.10 28.73 -15.85
N LEU A 54 16.34 28.77 -17.16
CA LEU A 54 15.83 27.76 -18.09
C LEU A 54 16.30 26.33 -17.78
N PHE A 55 17.47 26.19 -17.14
CA PHE A 55 17.98 24.88 -16.71
C PHE A 55 17.05 24.21 -15.69
N ASP A 56 16.48 24.98 -14.76
CA ASP A 56 15.57 24.46 -13.74
C ASP A 56 14.23 24.00 -14.37
N CYS A 57 13.89 24.52 -15.55
CA CYS A 57 12.72 24.09 -16.31
C CYS A 57 12.89 22.72 -16.96
N MET A 58 14.11 22.20 -17.09
CA MET A 58 14.35 20.90 -17.71
C MET A 58 13.76 19.74 -16.88
N SER A 59 13.49 19.97 -15.59
CA SER A 59 12.81 19.02 -14.70
C SER A 59 11.32 19.32 -14.50
N ALA A 60 10.75 20.28 -15.23
CA ALA A 60 9.32 20.59 -15.10
C ALA A 60 8.47 19.43 -15.64
N MET A 61 7.43 19.05 -14.90
CA MET A 61 6.44 18.08 -15.39
C MET A 61 5.50 18.75 -16.39
N GLU A 62 5.22 18.06 -17.49
CA GLU A 62 4.26 18.51 -18.50
C GLU A 62 2.91 17.83 -18.27
N LEU A 63 1.87 18.63 -18.02
CA LEU A 63 0.51 18.12 -17.87
C LEU A 63 -0.02 17.59 -19.21
N MET A 64 -0.83 16.54 -19.14
CA MET A 64 -1.43 15.84 -20.30
C MET A 64 -0.43 15.08 -21.19
N ASP A 65 0.84 14.99 -20.82
CA ASP A 65 1.80 14.13 -21.49
C ASP A 65 1.77 12.70 -20.91
N PRO A 66 1.67 11.63 -21.73
CA PRO A 66 1.53 10.26 -21.24
C PRO A 66 2.71 9.75 -20.40
N MET A 67 3.91 10.31 -20.60
CA MET A 67 5.15 9.86 -19.95
C MET A 67 5.52 10.74 -18.76
N MET A 68 5.09 12.00 -18.75
CA MET A 68 5.44 12.99 -17.72
C MET A 68 4.30 13.24 -16.71
N ASP A 69 3.04 12.98 -17.08
CA ASP A 69 1.87 13.23 -16.23
C ASP A 69 1.30 11.93 -15.65
N SER A 70 1.61 11.66 -14.38
CA SER A 70 1.04 10.52 -13.65
C SER A 70 -0.48 10.59 -13.45
N GLY A 71 -1.12 11.74 -13.67
CA GLY A 71 -2.57 11.91 -13.63
C GLY A 71 -3.26 11.65 -14.97
N MET A 72 -2.47 11.42 -16.04
CA MET A 72 -2.97 11.13 -17.37
C MET A 72 -3.60 9.73 -17.42
N LEU A 73 -4.73 9.64 -18.10
CA LEU A 73 -5.46 8.38 -18.24
C LEU A 73 -4.74 7.47 -19.22
N VAL A 74 -4.06 6.45 -18.72
CA VAL A 74 -3.59 5.34 -19.57
C VAL A 74 -4.80 4.48 -19.93
N ASP A 75 -5.07 4.34 -21.24
CA ASP A 75 -6.21 3.57 -21.79
C ASP A 75 -7.62 4.06 -21.36
N GLY A 76 -7.76 5.33 -20.99
CA GLY A 76 -9.05 5.94 -20.63
C GLY A 76 -9.59 5.48 -19.27
N VAL A 77 -8.81 4.74 -18.47
CA VAL A 77 -9.20 4.30 -17.14
C VAL A 77 -8.67 5.29 -16.10
N PRO A 78 -9.53 5.87 -15.24
CA PRO A 78 -9.07 6.74 -14.17
C PRO A 78 -8.22 5.96 -13.17
N ILE A 79 -7.06 6.53 -12.84
CA ILE A 79 -6.22 6.02 -11.76
C ILE A 79 -7.02 6.12 -10.47
N GLN A 80 -7.37 4.96 -9.92
CA GLN A 80 -8.13 4.88 -8.69
C GLN A 80 -7.19 5.09 -7.51
N SER A 81 -7.55 6.00 -6.61
CA SER A 81 -6.84 6.16 -5.35
C SER A 81 -6.95 4.88 -4.51
N ILE A 82 -5.98 4.67 -3.61
CA ILE A 82 -6.00 3.51 -2.71
C ILE A 82 -7.27 3.47 -1.87
N SER A 83 -7.75 4.63 -1.39
CA SER A 83 -8.99 4.73 -0.63
C SER A 83 -10.22 4.32 -1.47
N ALA A 84 -10.30 4.77 -2.73
CA ALA A 84 -11.38 4.37 -3.63
C ALA A 84 -11.35 2.86 -3.92
N ARG A 85 -10.15 2.26 -4.07
CA ARG A 85 -9.98 0.81 -4.28
C ARG A 85 -10.39 -0.01 -3.05
N LEU A 86 -10.23 0.54 -1.85
CA LEU A 86 -10.70 -0.09 -0.60
C LEU A 86 -12.23 -0.04 -0.52
N GLU A 87 -12.84 1.12 -0.82
CA GLU A 87 -14.29 1.31 -0.82
C GLU A 87 -14.99 0.42 -1.86
N SER A 88 -14.39 0.26 -3.04
CA SER A 88 -14.90 -0.63 -4.10
C SER A 88 -14.69 -2.12 -3.83
N GLY A 89 -13.98 -2.49 -2.76
CA GLY A 89 -13.63 -3.88 -2.44
C GLY A 89 -12.64 -4.51 -3.43
N SER A 90 -11.90 -3.71 -4.20
CA SER A 90 -10.92 -4.18 -5.18
C SER A 90 -9.59 -4.61 -4.54
N VAL A 91 -9.37 -4.29 -3.27
CA VAL A 91 -8.22 -4.76 -2.48
C VAL A 91 -8.63 -6.03 -1.74
N LEU A 92 -7.88 -7.12 -1.92
CA LEU A 92 -8.11 -8.36 -1.20
C LEU A 92 -7.70 -8.18 0.27
N LEU A 93 -8.67 -8.17 1.17
CA LEU A 93 -8.47 -8.05 2.62
C LEU A 93 -8.69 -9.35 3.39
N GLU A 94 -9.26 -10.37 2.74
CA GLU A 94 -9.54 -11.68 3.34
C GLU A 94 -8.63 -12.76 2.74
N PHE A 95 -7.91 -13.49 3.59
CA PHE A 95 -7.01 -14.55 3.17
C PHE A 95 -7.54 -15.93 3.61
N SER A 96 -8.32 -16.56 2.74
CA SER A 96 -8.94 -17.87 3.03
C SER A 96 -8.05 -19.06 2.67
N SER A 97 -7.05 -18.85 1.82
CA SER A 97 -6.17 -19.88 1.27
C SER A 97 -4.72 -19.57 1.60
N ALA A 98 -3.99 -20.57 2.09
CA ALA A 98 -2.55 -20.45 2.34
C ALA A 98 -1.75 -20.19 1.05
N ARG A 99 -2.27 -20.62 -0.11
CA ARG A 99 -1.65 -20.34 -1.41
C ARG A 99 -1.66 -18.84 -1.72
N ASP A 100 -2.75 -18.15 -1.43
CA ASP A 100 -2.91 -16.73 -1.77
C ASP A 100 -2.02 -15.87 -0.87
N VAL A 101 -1.92 -16.24 0.41
CA VAL A 101 -0.94 -15.66 1.35
C VAL A 101 0.47 -15.82 0.80
N LEU A 102 0.88 -17.05 0.47
CA LEU A 102 2.23 -17.31 -0.04
C LEU A 102 2.52 -16.54 -1.33
N ALA A 103 1.61 -16.55 -2.30
CA ALA A 103 1.79 -15.82 -3.55
C ALA A 103 1.95 -14.31 -3.32
N THR A 104 1.18 -13.75 -2.38
CA THR A 104 1.27 -12.31 -2.06
C THR A 104 2.59 -11.97 -1.36
N LEU A 105 3.04 -12.82 -0.43
CA LEU A 105 4.31 -12.61 0.27
C LEU A 105 5.53 -12.83 -0.62
N ASP A 106 5.47 -13.81 -1.53
CA ASP A 106 6.53 -14.07 -2.51
C ASP A 106 6.75 -12.86 -3.42
N GLU A 107 5.67 -12.28 -3.96
CA GLU A 107 5.74 -11.05 -4.75
C GLU A 107 6.27 -9.87 -3.92
N LEU A 108 5.85 -9.73 -2.66
CA LEU A 108 6.35 -8.69 -1.77
C LEU A 108 7.87 -8.80 -1.57
N PHE A 109 8.42 -10.01 -1.39
CA PHE A 109 9.85 -10.23 -1.25
C PHE A 109 10.63 -10.02 -2.56
N CYS A 110 10.00 -10.31 -3.71
CA CYS A 110 10.55 -9.91 -5.01
C CYS A 110 10.68 -8.39 -5.12
N CYS A 111 9.63 -7.65 -4.72
CA CYS A 111 9.67 -6.18 -4.68
C CYS A 111 10.75 -5.65 -3.71
N GLU A 112 10.89 -6.26 -2.53
CA GLU A 112 11.93 -5.92 -1.56
C GLU A 112 13.33 -6.13 -2.14
N THR A 113 13.57 -7.29 -2.76
CA THR A 113 14.84 -7.62 -3.40
C THR A 113 15.16 -6.62 -4.53
N GLY A 114 14.15 -6.26 -5.34
CA GLY A 114 14.29 -5.25 -6.39
C GLY A 114 14.72 -3.89 -5.84
N TRP A 115 14.10 -3.44 -4.74
CA TRP A 115 14.48 -2.20 -4.06
C TRP A 115 15.92 -2.24 -3.53
N LEU A 116 16.31 -3.35 -2.91
CA LEU A 116 17.68 -3.55 -2.41
C LEU A 116 18.73 -3.60 -3.53
N HIS A 117 18.31 -3.89 -4.77
CA HIS A 117 19.15 -3.80 -5.96
C HIS A 117 19.17 -2.42 -6.63
N GLY A 118 18.56 -1.40 -6.02
CA GLY A 118 18.60 -0.02 -6.48
C GLY A 118 17.41 0.40 -7.34
N LEU A 119 16.37 -0.43 -7.49
CA LEU A 119 15.13 0.05 -8.10
C LEU A 119 14.48 1.12 -7.21
N PRO A 120 13.87 2.17 -7.79
CA PRO A 120 13.19 3.18 -7.01
C PRO A 120 12.12 2.62 -6.08
N LEU A 121 12.02 3.18 -4.88
CA LEU A 121 11.05 2.72 -3.87
C LEU A 121 9.60 2.73 -4.39
N ALA A 122 9.26 3.77 -5.17
CA ALA A 122 7.95 3.93 -5.79
C ALA A 122 7.63 2.86 -6.86
N GLN A 123 8.66 2.29 -7.49
CA GLN A 123 8.56 1.31 -8.58
C GLN A 123 8.78 -0.13 -8.11
N SER A 124 9.07 -0.34 -6.82
CA SER A 124 9.36 -1.63 -6.22
C SER A 124 8.42 -1.90 -5.04
N LEU A 125 8.83 -1.68 -3.80
CA LEU A 125 8.02 -1.97 -2.60
C LEU A 125 6.67 -1.26 -2.60
N LEU A 126 6.60 0.03 -2.94
CA LEU A 126 5.35 0.79 -2.90
C LEU A 126 4.35 0.41 -4.01
N THR A 127 4.72 -0.49 -4.92
CA THR A 127 3.75 -1.11 -5.84
C THR A 127 2.79 -2.06 -5.10
N SER A 128 3.25 -2.65 -3.98
CA SER A 128 2.40 -3.47 -3.12
C SER A 128 1.40 -2.59 -2.37
N VAL A 129 0.11 -2.80 -2.64
CA VAL A 129 -0.99 -2.05 -2.00
C VAL A 129 -0.97 -2.20 -0.48
N TYR A 130 -0.43 -3.30 0.04
CA TYR A 130 -0.43 -3.63 1.46
C TYR A 130 0.59 -2.85 2.28
N LEU A 131 1.61 -2.24 1.65
CA LEU A 131 2.58 -1.39 2.34
C LEU A 131 2.09 0.06 2.55
N HIS A 132 0.89 0.38 2.06
CA HIS A 132 0.27 1.68 2.27
C HIS A 132 -0.56 1.72 3.55
N ARG A 133 -0.65 2.92 4.14
CA ARG A 133 -1.33 3.16 5.43
C ARG A 133 -2.75 2.57 5.50
N ASP A 134 -3.60 2.92 4.54
CA ASP A 134 -5.03 2.62 4.63
C ASP A 134 -5.29 1.10 4.50
N PRO A 135 -4.71 0.37 3.53
CA PRO A 135 -4.84 -1.09 3.45
C PRO A 135 -4.24 -1.83 4.63
N LEU A 136 -3.06 -1.42 5.11
CA LEU A 136 -2.42 -2.04 6.27
C LEU A 136 -3.29 -1.88 7.53
N ASN A 137 -3.82 -0.67 7.76
CA ASN A 137 -4.74 -0.42 8.86
C ASN A 137 -6.04 -1.22 8.71
N ALA A 138 -6.58 -1.34 7.49
CA ALA A 138 -7.76 -2.14 7.22
C ALA A 138 -7.54 -3.63 7.55
N LEU A 139 -6.39 -4.20 7.19
CA LEU A 139 -6.01 -5.58 7.55
C LEU A 139 -5.95 -5.76 9.07
N TRP A 140 -5.23 -4.87 9.77
CA TRP A 140 -5.12 -4.95 11.23
C TRP A 140 -6.46 -4.75 11.95
N SER A 141 -7.32 -3.87 11.42
CA SER A 141 -8.63 -3.59 12.02
C SER A 141 -9.56 -4.81 12.04
N GLN A 142 -9.33 -5.82 11.19
CA GLN A 142 -10.08 -7.07 11.22
C GLN A 142 -9.68 -7.96 12.40
N LEU A 143 -8.45 -7.81 12.90
CA LEU A 143 -7.92 -8.59 14.01
C LEU A 143 -8.10 -7.88 15.35
N ILE A 144 -7.91 -6.54 15.38
CA ILE A 144 -7.83 -5.77 16.62
C ILE A 144 -8.52 -4.42 16.45
N LYS A 145 -9.41 -4.08 17.39
CA LYS A 145 -10.04 -2.76 17.50
C LYS A 145 -10.06 -2.34 18.98
N PRO A 146 -9.53 -1.18 19.39
CA PRO A 146 -8.83 -0.15 18.59
C PRO A 146 -7.37 -0.54 18.25
N LEU A 147 -6.83 -0.02 17.14
CA LEU A 147 -5.47 -0.34 16.67
C LEU A 147 -4.39 0.17 17.62
N GLU A 148 -4.69 1.28 18.30
CA GLU A 148 -3.85 1.93 19.30
C GLU A 148 -3.52 1.01 20.48
N SER A 149 -4.32 -0.04 20.70
CA SER A 149 -4.03 -1.04 21.74
C SER A 149 -2.69 -1.75 21.51
N LEU A 150 -2.24 -1.91 20.26
CA LEU A 150 -0.94 -2.49 19.93
C LEU A 150 0.25 -1.58 20.28
N VAL A 151 0.01 -0.29 20.48
CA VAL A 151 1.04 0.73 20.73
C VAL A 151 1.06 1.17 22.19
N ALA A 152 0.02 0.84 22.95
CA ALA A 152 -0.06 1.18 24.37
C ALA A 152 1.05 0.45 25.16
N GLY A 153 2.04 1.20 25.62
CA GLY A 153 3.30 0.67 26.19
C GLY A 153 3.19 -0.18 27.46
N ASP A 154 2.01 -0.27 28.07
CA ASP A 154 1.80 -1.00 29.34
C ASP A 154 1.20 -2.41 29.15
N ALA A 155 0.74 -2.77 27.94
CA ALA A 155 0.02 -4.03 27.70
C ALA A 155 0.89 -5.05 26.94
N ASP A 156 0.94 -6.29 27.43
CA ASP A 156 1.62 -7.39 26.73
C ASP A 156 0.87 -7.70 25.42
N VAL A 157 1.56 -7.50 24.29
CA VAL A 157 1.04 -7.80 22.95
C VAL A 157 0.62 -9.25 22.80
N ARG A 158 1.24 -10.17 23.54
CA ARG A 158 0.83 -11.58 23.56
C ARG A 158 -0.59 -11.75 24.09
N ASP A 159 -0.94 -11.03 25.14
CA ASP A 159 -2.29 -11.08 25.71
C ASP A 159 -3.32 -10.41 24.81
N ILE A 160 -2.94 -9.28 24.19
CA ILE A 160 -3.80 -8.58 23.21
C ILE A 160 -4.11 -9.50 22.03
N LEU A 161 -3.10 -10.13 21.43
CA LEU A 161 -3.30 -11.01 20.28
C LEU A 161 -4.08 -12.27 20.66
N LYS A 162 -3.82 -12.89 21.81
CA LYS A 162 -4.59 -14.05 22.28
C LYS A 162 -6.06 -13.73 22.52
N LYS A 163 -6.37 -12.53 23.03
CA LYS A 163 -7.73 -12.12 23.34
C LYS A 163 -8.54 -11.77 22.09
N ASN A 164 -7.91 -11.12 21.11
CA ASN A 164 -8.62 -10.56 19.95
C ASN A 164 -8.58 -11.46 18.71
N VAL A 165 -7.50 -12.21 18.49
CA VAL A 165 -7.34 -13.05 17.30
C VAL A 165 -8.00 -14.42 17.52
N GLY A 166 -9.08 -14.68 16.78
CA GLY A 166 -9.80 -15.95 16.82
C GLY A 166 -8.93 -17.17 16.46
N ASN A 167 -9.38 -18.37 16.78
CA ASN A 167 -8.62 -19.61 16.58
C ASN A 167 -8.82 -20.25 15.19
N SER A 168 -9.37 -19.50 14.22
CA SER A 168 -9.58 -20.01 12.88
C SER A 168 -8.27 -20.07 12.08
N ALA A 169 -8.24 -20.96 11.08
CA ALA A 169 -7.17 -20.96 10.09
C ALA A 169 -7.11 -19.62 9.34
N LYS A 170 -8.27 -19.02 9.04
CA LYS A 170 -8.36 -17.71 8.38
C LYS A 170 -7.72 -16.60 9.22
N ASP A 171 -8.01 -16.56 10.52
CA ASP A 171 -7.47 -15.56 11.43
C ASP A 171 -5.95 -15.68 11.55
N THR A 172 -5.45 -16.92 11.53
CA THR A 172 -4.01 -17.21 11.57
C THR A 172 -3.32 -16.76 10.28
N LEU A 173 -3.93 -17.04 9.12
CA LEU A 173 -3.42 -16.57 7.82
C LEU A 173 -3.44 -15.05 7.69
N LEU A 174 -4.49 -14.40 8.18
CA LEU A 174 -4.58 -12.94 8.22
C LEU A 174 -3.52 -12.34 9.15
N LEU A 175 -3.29 -12.95 10.32
CA LEU A 175 -2.22 -12.52 11.23
C LEU A 175 -0.83 -12.65 10.58
N VAL A 176 -0.58 -13.73 9.83
CA VAL A 176 0.65 -13.90 9.04
C VAL A 176 0.82 -12.73 8.06
N MET A 177 -0.21 -12.41 7.27
CA MET A 177 -0.15 -11.28 6.35
C MET A 177 0.16 -9.96 7.08
N CYS A 178 -0.61 -9.62 8.13
CA CYS A 178 -0.43 -8.38 8.87
C CYS A 178 0.97 -8.22 9.47
N THR A 179 1.49 -9.28 10.09
CA THR A 179 2.79 -9.24 10.79
C THR A 179 3.96 -9.24 9.84
N VAL A 180 3.93 -10.03 8.76
CA VAL A 180 4.99 -10.05 7.76
C VAL A 180 5.04 -8.72 7.00
N ILE A 181 3.91 -8.17 6.57
CA ILE A 181 3.89 -6.86 5.88
C ILE A 181 4.43 -5.76 6.80
N LEU A 182 4.02 -5.73 8.07
CA LEU A 182 4.53 -4.77 9.04
C LEU A 182 6.03 -4.95 9.29
N ALA A 183 6.51 -6.19 9.33
CA ALA A 183 7.93 -6.51 9.49
C ALA A 183 8.77 -6.08 8.28
N THR A 184 8.30 -6.35 7.06
CA THR A 184 8.95 -5.86 5.82
C THR A 184 9.00 -4.33 5.82
N LEU A 185 7.88 -3.66 6.14
CA LEU A 185 7.85 -2.19 6.22
C LEU A 185 8.86 -1.65 7.24
N LYS A 186 8.92 -2.25 8.44
CA LYS A 186 9.87 -1.83 9.47
C LYS A 186 11.32 -2.10 9.12
N THR A 187 11.59 -3.24 8.52
CA THR A 187 12.93 -3.59 8.04
C THR A 187 13.37 -2.63 6.95
N ALA A 188 12.51 -2.35 5.97
CA ALA A 188 12.79 -1.40 4.91
C ALA A 188 13.00 0.03 5.45
N ASP A 189 12.21 0.48 6.42
CA ASP A 189 12.41 1.78 7.07
C ASP A 189 13.76 1.85 7.80
N LEU A 190 14.17 0.79 8.50
CA LEU A 190 15.50 0.70 9.14
C LEU A 190 16.63 0.74 8.11
N ILE A 191 16.51 -0.04 7.02
CA ILE A 191 17.51 -0.07 5.93
C ILE A 191 17.63 1.32 5.31
N ARG A 192 16.51 1.96 4.98
CA ARG A 192 16.48 3.32 4.44
C ARG A 192 17.18 4.31 5.37
N ASN A 193 16.89 4.25 6.67
CA ASN A 193 17.51 5.12 7.67
C ASN A 193 19.03 4.89 7.78
N VAL A 194 19.49 3.66 7.61
CA VAL A 194 20.93 3.35 7.56
C VAL A 194 21.54 3.88 6.26
N ALA A 195 20.90 3.64 5.12
CA ALA A 195 21.35 4.12 3.81
C ALA A 195 21.50 5.65 3.79
N LEU A 196 20.51 6.39 4.28
CA LEU A 196 20.57 7.86 4.36
C LEU A 196 21.67 8.41 5.28
N ARG A 197 22.17 7.60 6.21
CA ARG A 197 23.32 7.97 7.07
C ARG A 197 24.64 7.49 6.51
N ALA A 198 24.62 6.61 5.53
CA ALA A 198 25.81 6.17 4.83
C ALA A 198 26.23 7.24 3.82
N ASP A 199 27.51 7.21 3.46
CA ASP A 199 28.08 8.06 2.41
C ASP A 199 27.75 7.43 1.05
N ILE A 200 26.48 7.55 0.64
CA ILE A 200 25.95 7.03 -0.63
C ILE A 200 25.49 8.17 -1.52
N TYR A 201 25.56 7.95 -2.83
CA TYR A 201 24.99 8.85 -3.82
C TYR A 201 23.53 8.46 -4.10
N GLU A 202 22.60 9.35 -3.76
CA GLU A 202 21.16 9.13 -3.96
C GLU A 202 20.83 9.00 -5.46
N GLU A 203 19.96 8.04 -5.80
CA GLU A 203 19.57 7.70 -7.18
C GLU A 203 20.72 7.16 -8.08
N GLU A 204 21.93 6.98 -7.54
CA GLU A 204 23.04 6.27 -8.18
C GLU A 204 23.31 4.94 -7.49
N ASP A 205 23.61 4.97 -6.19
CA ASP A 205 23.88 3.78 -5.39
C ASP A 205 22.59 3.16 -4.84
N PHE A 206 21.63 4.02 -4.47
CA PHE A 206 20.38 3.61 -3.83
C PHE A 206 19.29 4.67 -4.00
N SER A 207 18.04 4.23 -4.16
CA SER A 207 16.87 5.11 -4.22
C SER A 207 16.00 4.94 -2.96
N PRO A 208 16.28 5.71 -1.89
CA PRO A 208 15.58 5.60 -0.61
C PRO A 208 14.15 6.16 -0.66
N GLY A 209 13.85 7.05 -1.61
CA GLY A 209 12.56 7.72 -1.75
C GLY A 209 12.11 8.48 -0.49
N SER A 210 10.84 8.87 -0.46
CA SER A 210 10.22 9.63 0.65
C SER A 210 9.92 8.80 1.91
N GLY A 211 10.18 7.49 1.89
CA GLY A 211 9.98 6.57 3.00
C GLY A 211 8.58 5.96 3.07
N PHE A 212 8.24 5.38 4.21
CA PHE A 212 6.99 4.64 4.43
C PHE A 212 6.04 5.39 5.35
N ASN A 213 4.73 5.23 5.13
CA ASN A 213 3.70 5.76 6.02
C ASN A 213 2.78 4.65 6.51
N ALA A 214 3.04 4.16 7.73
CA ALA A 214 2.21 3.17 8.41
C ALA A 214 1.31 3.76 9.51
N GLY A 215 1.22 5.09 9.62
CA GLY A 215 0.42 5.76 10.66
C GLY A 215 0.78 5.31 12.09
N VAL A 216 -0.23 4.86 12.85
CA VAL A 216 -0.08 4.43 14.26
C VAL A 216 0.87 3.24 14.40
N LEU A 217 0.88 2.32 13.43
CA LEU A 217 1.72 1.12 13.44
C LEU A 217 3.21 1.45 13.33
N MET A 218 3.55 2.66 12.86
CA MET A 218 4.94 3.12 12.81
C MET A 218 5.55 3.27 14.22
N ARG A 219 4.74 3.35 15.27
CA ARG A 219 5.20 3.50 16.66
C ARG A 219 5.50 2.17 17.35
N ILE A 220 5.18 1.04 16.71
CA ILE A 220 5.49 -0.28 17.26
C ILE A 220 7.01 -0.46 17.32
N SER A 221 7.51 -0.90 18.48
CA SER A 221 8.93 -1.15 18.70
C SER A 221 9.38 -2.44 18.00
N VAL A 222 10.69 -2.57 17.75
CA VAL A 222 11.26 -3.75 17.10
C VAL A 222 11.07 -4.99 17.97
N GLU A 223 11.20 -4.86 19.29
CA GLU A 223 10.99 -5.94 20.27
C GLU A 223 9.54 -6.42 20.28
N THR A 224 8.61 -5.47 20.18
CA THR A 224 7.18 -5.76 20.11
C THR A 224 6.87 -6.53 18.82
N LEU A 225 7.40 -6.06 17.69
CA LEU A 225 7.23 -6.72 16.40
C LEU A 225 7.84 -8.13 16.37
N ASP A 226 9.03 -8.32 16.96
CA ASP A 226 9.65 -9.65 17.10
C ASP A 226 8.75 -10.59 17.91
N THR A 227 8.19 -10.10 19.01
CA THR A 227 7.22 -10.88 19.80
C THR A 227 5.97 -11.24 18.98
N MET A 228 5.45 -10.32 18.14
CA MET A 228 4.34 -10.62 17.24
C MET A 228 4.70 -11.70 16.21
N LEU A 229 5.91 -11.67 15.65
CA LEU A 229 6.39 -12.68 14.70
C LEU A 229 6.51 -14.06 15.36
N GLN A 230 7.07 -14.13 16.58
CA GLN A 230 7.17 -15.37 17.35
C GLN A 230 5.78 -15.98 17.61
N ILE A 231 4.80 -15.16 18.04
CA ILE A 231 3.41 -15.62 18.26
C ILE A 231 2.80 -16.13 16.95
N THR A 232 3.05 -15.42 15.85
CA THR A 232 2.54 -15.80 14.53
C THR A 232 3.11 -17.14 14.09
N GLN A 233 4.41 -17.37 14.31
CA GLN A 233 5.07 -18.64 14.04
C GLN A 233 4.50 -19.78 14.88
N GLU A 234 4.37 -19.60 16.21
CA GLU A 234 3.77 -20.60 17.13
C GLU A 234 2.36 -21.03 16.65
N ARG A 235 1.56 -20.06 16.20
CA ARG A 235 0.19 -20.31 15.70
C ARG A 235 0.20 -21.06 14.37
N LEU A 236 1.12 -20.73 13.47
CA LEU A 236 1.27 -21.42 12.19
C LEU A 236 1.71 -22.86 12.37
N GLU A 237 2.67 -23.13 13.26
CA GLU A 237 3.12 -24.48 13.61
C GLU A 237 1.96 -25.32 14.17
N THR A 238 1.16 -24.74 15.08
CA THR A 238 -0.03 -25.40 15.63
C THR A 238 -1.03 -25.77 14.53
N LEU A 239 -1.27 -24.87 13.57
CA LEU A 239 -2.17 -25.09 12.44
C LEU A 239 -1.67 -26.23 11.54
N VAL A 240 -0.36 -26.28 11.29
CA VAL A 240 0.28 -27.35 10.51
C VAL A 240 0.11 -28.71 11.20
N GLU A 241 0.33 -28.79 12.51
CA GLU A 241 0.15 -30.03 13.28
C GLU A 241 -1.31 -30.50 13.30
N GLN A 242 -2.28 -29.59 13.45
CA GLN A 242 -3.70 -29.91 13.33
C GLN A 242 -4.05 -30.45 11.93
N HIS A 243 -3.49 -29.86 10.88
CA HIS A 243 -3.71 -30.31 9.51
C HIS A 243 -3.10 -31.70 9.25
N LYS A 244 -1.87 -31.95 9.74
CA LYS A 244 -1.23 -33.28 9.69
C LYS A 244 -2.10 -34.32 10.40
N ALA A 245 -2.53 -34.06 11.64
CA ALA A 245 -3.38 -34.97 12.42
C ALA A 245 -4.71 -35.28 11.70
N ALA A 246 -5.37 -34.28 11.13
CA ALA A 246 -6.60 -34.46 10.36
C ALA A 246 -6.38 -35.30 9.09
N SER A 247 -5.24 -35.14 8.41
CA SER A 247 -4.88 -35.93 7.23
C SER A 247 -4.63 -37.40 7.57
N SER A 248 -3.95 -37.68 8.68
CA SER A 248 -3.70 -39.03 9.18
C SER A 248 -5.01 -39.74 9.59
N GLN A 249 -5.95 -39.05 10.24
CA GLN A 249 -7.25 -39.62 10.60
C GLN A 249 -8.15 -39.93 9.39
N LYS A 250 -8.10 -39.11 8.34
CA LYS A 250 -8.81 -39.40 7.07
C LYS A 250 -8.23 -40.64 6.38
N SER A 251 -6.91 -40.84 6.43
CA SER A 251 -6.27 -42.03 5.86
C SER A 251 -6.66 -43.32 6.59
N SER A 252 -6.77 -43.29 7.93
CA SER A 252 -7.13 -44.46 8.72
C SER A 252 -8.60 -44.84 8.52
N LYS A 253 -9.53 -43.87 8.57
CA LYS A 253 -10.96 -44.08 8.29
C LYS A 253 -11.21 -44.68 6.89
N ARG A 254 -10.50 -44.19 5.86
CA ARG A 254 -10.63 -44.71 4.49
C ARG A 254 -10.12 -46.16 4.36
N SER A 255 -9.12 -46.55 5.16
CA SER A 255 -8.65 -47.94 5.27
C SER A 255 -9.69 -48.85 5.95
N THR A 256 -10.32 -48.37 7.03
CA THR A 256 -11.32 -49.13 7.78
C THR A 256 -12.61 -49.34 6.99
N THR A 257 -13.05 -48.32 6.24
CA THR A 257 -14.21 -48.43 5.34
C THR A 257 -13.94 -49.40 4.18
N LYS A 258 -12.73 -49.40 3.60
CA LYS A 258 -12.36 -50.39 2.56
C LYS A 258 -12.34 -51.83 3.10
N ARG A 259 -11.88 -52.04 4.34
CA ARG A 259 -11.94 -53.37 4.98
C ARG A 259 -13.37 -53.82 5.24
N GLN A 260 -14.27 -52.95 5.70
CA GLN A 260 -15.68 -53.34 5.94
C GLN A 260 -16.46 -53.68 4.65
N VAL A 261 -16.10 -53.09 3.50
CA VAL A 261 -16.72 -53.41 2.21
C VAL A 261 -16.21 -54.73 1.62
N ALA A 262 -15.00 -55.18 1.99
CA ALA A 262 -14.42 -56.44 1.50
C ALA A 262 -14.88 -57.69 2.26
N TYR A 263 -15.61 -57.54 3.37
CA TYR A 263 -16.15 -58.64 4.18
C TYR A 263 -17.70 -58.74 4.11
N ARG A 264 -18.32 -58.15 3.08
CA ARG A 264 -19.70 -58.39 2.66
C ARG A 264 -19.71 -59.01 1.28
#